data_AF-A0A524CE73-F1
#
_entry.id   AF-A0A524CE73-F1
#
_cell.length_a   1.000
_cell.length_b   1.000
_cell.length_c   1.000
_cell.angle_alpha   90.00
_cell.angle_beta   90.00
_cell.angle_gamma   90.00
#
_symmetry.space_group_name_H-M   'P 1'
#
loop_
_entity.id
_entity.type
_entity.pdbx_description
1 polymer ?
#
loop_
_entity_poly.entity_id
_entity_poly.type
_entity_poly.pdbx_seq_one_letter_code
_entity_poly.pdbx_strand_id
1 'polypeptide(L)'
;RLEWLGLFGDNTVPTKVSTYLDALCHPFEEKLKYNPGERDMIVMHHELIAEYPDDGGRKRITSTLIDYGIPNGDSSMSRTVALPVAIASRMIIEGKVNLTGVHRPIVPELYLPILDELENLGISLKEKEMAL
;
A
#
# COMPACT_ATOMS: atom_id res chain seq x y z
N ARG A 1 -3.46 -28.77 0.59
CA ARG A 1 -3.60 -27.31 0.37
C ARG A 1 -3.81 -26.96 -1.11
N LEU A 2 -3.01 -27.48 -2.04
CA LEU A 2 -3.21 -27.25 -3.49
C LEU A 2 -4.43 -27.95 -4.11
N GLU A 3 -4.92 -29.03 -3.49
CA GLU A 3 -6.17 -29.70 -3.90
C GLU A 3 -7.39 -28.77 -3.89
N TRP A 4 -7.49 -27.85 -2.92
CA TRP A 4 -8.62 -26.90 -2.84
C TRP A 4 -8.68 -25.97 -4.07
N LEU A 5 -7.53 -25.66 -4.66
CA LEU A 5 -7.45 -24.89 -5.90
C LEU A 5 -7.97 -25.70 -7.11
N GLY A 6 -8.07 -27.03 -7.00
CA GLY A 6 -8.57 -27.90 -8.05
C GLY A 6 -7.48 -28.35 -9.04
N LEU A 7 -6.20 -28.21 -8.69
CA LEU A 7 -5.05 -28.49 -9.57
C LEU A 7 -4.84 -29.98 -9.87
N PHE A 8 -5.40 -30.87 -9.06
CA PHE A 8 -5.25 -32.33 -9.21
C PHE A 8 -6.57 -33.03 -9.58
N GLY A 9 -7.61 -32.26 -9.93
CA GLY A 9 -8.89 -32.80 -10.38
C GLY A 9 -9.06 -32.72 -11.89
N ASP A 10 -10.24 -33.07 -12.38
CA ASP A 10 -10.56 -33.11 -13.82
C ASP A 10 -10.94 -31.73 -14.40
N ASN A 11 -10.55 -30.64 -13.73
CA ASN A 11 -10.82 -29.29 -14.20
C ASN A 11 -10.02 -29.04 -15.49
N THR A 12 -10.72 -28.59 -16.53
CA THR A 12 -10.08 -28.24 -17.79
C THR A 12 -9.32 -26.91 -17.67
N VAL A 13 -8.08 -26.89 -18.14
CA VAL A 13 -7.31 -25.64 -18.26
C VAL A 13 -7.98 -24.75 -19.34
N PRO A 14 -8.18 -23.45 -19.10
CA PRO A 14 -8.79 -22.56 -20.09
C PRO A 14 -8.01 -22.54 -21.41
N THR A 15 -8.74 -22.43 -22.52
CA THR A 15 -8.16 -22.49 -23.87
C THR A 15 -7.34 -21.24 -24.25
N LYS A 16 -7.48 -20.14 -23.52
CA LYS A 16 -6.80 -18.85 -23.77
C LYS A 16 -5.62 -18.62 -22.81
N VAL A 17 -4.79 -19.64 -22.64
CA VAL A 17 -3.64 -19.64 -21.74
C VAL A 17 -2.37 -19.74 -22.59
N SER A 18 -1.46 -18.77 -22.45
CA SER A 18 -0.20 -18.74 -23.20
C SER A 18 0.95 -19.43 -22.46
N THR A 19 0.89 -19.48 -21.13
CA THR A 19 1.96 -20.01 -20.29
C THR A 19 1.41 -20.87 -19.14
N TYR A 20 2.25 -21.72 -18.54
CA TYR A 20 1.87 -22.45 -17.33
C TYR A 20 1.56 -21.53 -16.15
N LEU A 21 2.14 -20.33 -16.11
CA LEU A 21 1.79 -19.33 -15.12
C LEU A 21 0.35 -18.85 -15.32
N ASP A 22 -0.05 -18.54 -16.54
CA ASP A 22 -1.43 -18.13 -16.84
C ASP A 22 -2.42 -19.25 -16.49
N ALA A 23 -2.04 -20.51 -16.73
CA ALA A 23 -2.84 -21.68 -16.38
C ALA A 23 -3.10 -21.76 -14.86
N LEU A 24 -2.10 -21.40 -14.06
CA LEU A 24 -2.15 -21.38 -12.60
C LEU A 24 -2.85 -20.14 -12.04
N CYS A 25 -2.70 -18.97 -12.70
CA CYS A 25 -3.37 -17.74 -12.29
C CYS A 25 -4.89 -17.86 -12.39
N HIS A 26 -5.41 -18.62 -13.37
CA HIS A 26 -6.85 -18.77 -13.54
C HIS A 26 -7.60 -19.28 -12.28
N PRO A 27 -7.23 -20.43 -11.68
CA PRO A 27 -7.86 -20.86 -10.43
C PRO A 27 -7.58 -19.93 -9.25
N PHE A 28 -6.48 -19.14 -9.27
CA PHE A 28 -6.22 -18.14 -8.24
C PHE A 28 -7.22 -16.99 -8.34
N GLU A 29 -7.43 -16.43 -9.54
CA GLU A 29 -8.39 -15.34 -9.77
C GLU A 29 -9.82 -15.77 -9.45
N GLU A 30 -10.18 -17.01 -9.75
CA GLU A 30 -11.52 -17.53 -9.47
C GLU A 30 -11.77 -17.69 -7.96
N LYS A 31 -10.78 -18.24 -7.23
CA LYS A 31 -10.96 -18.70 -5.84
C LYS A 31 -10.39 -17.77 -4.77
N LEU A 32 -9.39 -16.95 -5.08
CA LEU A 32 -8.70 -16.04 -4.15
C LEU A 32 -9.14 -14.58 -4.31
N LYS A 33 -10.29 -14.34 -4.93
CA LYS A 33 -10.91 -13.01 -4.98
C LYS A 33 -11.62 -12.69 -3.66
N TYR A 34 -11.74 -11.40 -3.38
CA TYR A 34 -12.63 -10.93 -2.32
C TYR A 34 -14.10 -11.23 -2.66
N ASN A 35 -14.83 -11.80 -1.71
CA ASN A 35 -16.27 -11.98 -1.79
C ASN A 35 -17.02 -10.71 -1.32
N PRO A 36 -18.31 -10.54 -1.71
CA PRO A 36 -19.13 -9.45 -1.19
C PRO A 36 -19.13 -9.41 0.34
N GLY A 37 -18.85 -8.23 0.90
CA GLY A 37 -18.78 -8.01 2.35
C GLY A 37 -17.41 -8.29 3.00
N GLU A 38 -16.48 -8.92 2.28
CA GLU A 38 -15.08 -9.02 2.73
C GLU A 38 -14.36 -7.68 2.58
N ARG A 39 -13.25 -7.52 3.31
CA ARG A 39 -12.45 -6.30 3.33
C ARG A 39 -10.98 -6.65 3.24
N ASP A 40 -10.21 -5.82 2.54
CA ASP A 40 -8.77 -5.86 2.56
C ASP A 40 -8.19 -5.05 3.73
N MET A 41 -6.88 -5.18 3.93
CA MET A 41 -6.14 -4.47 4.95
C MET A 41 -4.73 -4.18 4.42
N ILE A 42 -4.26 -2.95 4.62
CA ILE A 42 -2.87 -2.57 4.43
C ILE A 42 -2.21 -2.40 5.79
N VAL A 43 -1.04 -3.03 5.93
CA VAL A 43 -0.15 -2.85 7.08
C VAL A 43 1.21 -2.44 6.55
N MET A 44 1.69 -1.28 7.01
CA MET A 44 3.04 -0.80 6.75
C MET A 44 3.72 -0.51 8.08
N HIS A 45 4.95 -0.98 8.25
CA HIS A 45 5.71 -0.77 9.47
C HIS A 45 7.15 -0.40 9.14
N HIS A 46 7.54 0.81 9.51
CA HIS A 46 8.92 1.22 9.55
C HIS A 46 9.44 1.07 10.98
N GLU A 47 10.66 0.56 11.10
CA GLU A 47 11.40 0.50 12.35
C GLU A 47 12.78 1.09 12.12
N LEU A 48 13.13 2.10 12.93
CA LEU A 48 14.41 2.78 12.89
C LEU A 48 15.08 2.66 14.25
N ILE A 49 16.37 2.30 14.24
CA ILE A 49 17.23 2.39 15.41
C ILE A 49 18.11 3.61 15.22
N ALA A 50 17.83 4.67 15.96
CA ALA A 50 18.54 5.93 15.88
C ALA A 50 19.53 6.05 17.04
N GLU A 51 20.77 6.44 16.74
CA GLU A 51 21.81 6.75 17.72
C GLU A 51 22.09 8.25 17.65
N TYR A 52 21.91 8.94 18.78
CA TYR A 52 22.08 10.39 18.85
C TYR A 52 23.46 10.73 19.43
N PRO A 53 24.20 11.68 18.80
CA PRO A 53 25.55 12.04 19.26
C PRO A 53 25.57 12.65 20.66
N ASP A 54 24.51 13.35 21.05
CA ASP A 54 24.53 14.29 22.17
C ASP A 54 24.28 13.63 23.54
N ASP A 55 23.59 12.49 23.59
CA ASP A 55 23.25 11.76 24.83
C ASP A 55 23.74 10.30 24.83
N GLY A 56 24.37 9.83 23.73
CA GLY A 56 24.73 8.41 23.54
C GLY A 56 23.50 7.47 23.57
N GLY A 57 22.30 8.06 23.56
CA GLY A 57 21.04 7.37 23.70
C GLY A 57 20.66 6.70 22.40
N ARG A 58 20.39 5.40 22.47
CA ARG A 58 19.75 4.69 21.36
C ARG A 58 18.24 4.83 21.52
N LYS A 59 17.56 5.09 20.42
CA LYS A 59 16.11 5.08 20.36
C LYS A 59 15.64 4.08 19.32
N ARG A 60 14.58 3.36 19.65
CA ARG A 60 13.76 2.63 18.69
C ARG A 60 12.58 3.52 18.31
N ILE A 61 12.47 3.84 17.03
CA ILE A 61 11.38 4.61 16.45
C ILE A 61 10.60 3.69 15.54
N THR A 62 9.29 3.65 15.69
CA THR A 62 8.40 2.89 14.79
C THR A 62 7.39 3.81 14.16
N SER A 63 7.03 3.58 12.90
CA SER A 63 5.98 4.31 12.18
C SER A 63 5.08 3.29 11.50
N THR A 64 3.82 3.21 11.92
CA THR A 64 2.91 2.11 11.55
C THR A 64 1.61 2.62 10.93
N LEU A 65 1.31 2.17 9.72
CA LEU A 65 0.00 2.29 9.08
C LEU A 65 -0.76 0.97 9.25
N ILE A 66 -2.01 1.06 9.71
CA ILE A 66 -3.00 -0.02 9.60
C ILE A 66 -4.27 0.63 9.06
N ASP A 67 -4.61 0.30 7.81
CA ASP A 67 -5.83 0.79 7.15
C ASP A 67 -6.65 -0.41 6.65
N TYR A 68 -7.98 -0.28 6.69
CA TYR A 68 -8.91 -1.31 6.26
C TYR A 68 -9.77 -0.78 5.11
N GLY A 69 -10.16 -1.67 4.21
CA GLY A 69 -11.16 -1.36 3.20
C GLY A 69 -12.47 -0.87 3.83
N ILE A 70 -13.15 0.02 3.12
CA ILE A 70 -14.47 0.51 3.53
C ILE A 70 -15.50 -0.57 3.15
N PRO A 71 -16.35 -1.05 4.09
CA PRO A 71 -17.39 -2.02 3.73
C PRO A 71 -18.26 -1.51 2.59
N ASN A 72 -18.38 -2.28 1.51
CA ASN A 72 -19.10 -1.91 0.28
C ASN A 72 -18.62 -0.59 -0.38
N GLY A 73 -17.38 -0.19 -0.12
CA GLY A 73 -16.75 1.00 -0.71
C GLY A 73 -15.36 0.67 -1.24
N ASP A 74 -14.49 1.67 -1.23
CA ASP A 74 -13.11 1.53 -1.72
C ASP A 74 -12.27 0.64 -0.79
N SER A 75 -11.44 -0.21 -1.40
CA SER A 75 -10.47 -1.04 -0.69
C SER A 75 -9.34 -0.17 -0.11
N SER A 76 -8.71 -0.63 0.98
CA SER A 76 -7.53 0.01 1.56
C SER A 76 -6.42 0.17 0.52
N MET A 77 -6.18 -0.87 -0.28
CA MET A 77 -5.23 -0.84 -1.40
C MET A 77 -5.58 0.26 -2.41
N SER A 78 -6.84 0.36 -2.85
CA SER A 78 -7.24 1.36 -3.84
C SER A 78 -7.06 2.78 -3.31
N ARG A 79 -7.43 3.04 -2.05
CA ARG A 79 -7.28 4.34 -1.40
C ARG A 79 -5.81 4.73 -1.23
N THR A 80 -5.00 3.84 -0.66
CA THR A 80 -3.58 4.09 -0.36
C THR A 80 -2.70 4.20 -1.59
N VAL A 81 -3.17 3.76 -2.77
CA VAL A 81 -2.48 3.93 -4.05
C VAL A 81 -3.01 5.15 -4.83
N ALA A 82 -4.32 5.29 -4.97
CA ALA A 82 -4.92 6.30 -5.83
C ALA A 82 -4.90 7.70 -5.21
N LEU A 83 -5.13 7.83 -3.90
CA LEU A 83 -5.21 9.15 -3.25
C LEU A 83 -3.88 9.92 -3.30
N PRO A 84 -2.69 9.32 -3.01
CA PRO A 84 -1.43 10.04 -3.18
C PRO A 84 -1.22 10.54 -4.61
N VAL A 85 -1.60 9.74 -5.61
CA VAL A 85 -1.50 10.10 -7.03
C VAL A 85 -2.45 11.25 -7.38
N ALA A 86 -3.70 11.20 -6.89
CA ALA A 86 -4.69 12.25 -7.11
C ALA A 86 -4.26 13.58 -6.49
N ILE A 87 -3.75 13.54 -5.24
CA ILE A 87 -3.23 14.72 -4.53
C ILE A 87 -2.06 15.34 -5.29
N ALA A 88 -1.04 14.53 -5.64
CA ALA A 88 0.12 15.01 -6.38
C ALA A 88 -0.27 15.59 -7.76
N SER A 89 -1.17 14.91 -8.48
CA SER A 89 -1.66 15.38 -9.78
C SER A 89 -2.36 16.74 -9.67
N ARG A 90 -3.21 16.90 -8.65
CA ARG A 90 -3.89 18.15 -8.37
C ARG A 90 -2.90 19.27 -8.04
N MET A 91 -1.91 19.00 -7.18
CA MET A 91 -0.87 19.99 -6.82
C MET A 91 -0.10 20.50 -8.05
N ILE A 92 0.21 19.62 -9.01
CA ILE A 92 0.88 19.98 -10.26
C ILE A 92 -0.02 20.90 -11.11
N ILE A 93 -1.29 20.53 -11.28
CA ILE A 93 -2.25 21.31 -12.09
C ILE A 93 -2.51 22.69 -11.46
N GLU A 94 -2.55 22.77 -10.13
CA GLU A 94 -2.73 24.02 -9.38
C GLU A 94 -1.46 24.89 -9.33
N GLY A 95 -0.34 24.45 -9.92
CA GLY A 95 0.92 25.20 -9.93
C GLY A 95 1.60 25.28 -8.56
N LYS A 96 1.28 24.34 -7.64
CA LYS A 96 1.87 24.28 -6.30
C LYS A 96 3.21 23.55 -6.26
N VAL A 97 3.62 22.92 -7.36
CA VAL A 97 4.90 22.22 -7.52
C VAL A 97 5.72 22.95 -8.56
N ASN A 98 6.89 23.45 -8.17
CA ASN A 98 7.82 24.17 -9.06
C ASN A 98 8.89 23.27 -9.66
N LEU A 99 8.92 21.99 -9.25
CA LEU A 99 9.90 21.01 -9.70
C LEU A 99 9.75 20.69 -11.19
N THR A 100 10.87 20.65 -11.91
CA THR A 100 10.94 20.24 -13.32
C THR A 100 11.73 18.95 -13.48
N GLY A 101 11.41 18.15 -14.49
CA GLY A 101 12.10 16.88 -14.78
C GLY A 101 11.40 15.68 -14.14
N VAL A 102 12.13 14.57 -14.00
CA VAL A 102 11.59 13.30 -13.48
C VAL A 102 11.97 13.14 -12.01
N HIS A 103 10.97 13.08 -11.13
CA HIS A 103 11.17 13.03 -9.68
C HIS A 103 10.50 11.82 -9.04
N ARG A 104 11.09 11.39 -7.92
CA ARG A 104 10.47 10.49 -6.93
C ARG A 104 10.00 11.33 -5.74
N PRO A 105 9.01 10.87 -4.94
CA PRO A 105 8.47 11.62 -3.80
C PRO A 105 9.41 11.58 -2.58
N ILE A 106 10.68 11.95 -2.76
CA ILE A 106 11.71 12.02 -1.71
C ILE A 106 12.05 13.47 -1.32
N VAL A 107 11.41 14.44 -1.97
CA VAL A 107 11.61 15.88 -1.71
C VAL A 107 10.47 16.41 -0.85
N PRO A 108 10.76 17.25 0.18
CA PRO A 108 9.74 17.74 1.11
C PRO A 108 8.57 18.46 0.45
N GLU A 109 8.82 19.22 -0.62
CA GLU A 109 7.80 19.91 -1.43
C GLU A 109 6.72 18.96 -1.96
N LEU A 110 7.05 17.68 -2.18
CA LEU A 110 6.10 16.66 -2.59
C LEU A 110 5.52 15.91 -1.38
N TYR A 111 6.38 15.28 -0.57
CA TYR A 111 5.86 14.31 0.40
C TYR A 111 5.14 14.95 1.59
N LEU A 112 5.54 16.15 2.06
CA LEU A 112 4.88 16.79 3.20
C LEU A 112 3.40 17.12 2.91
N PRO A 113 3.07 17.90 1.88
CA PRO A 113 1.66 18.23 1.60
C PRO A 113 0.83 17.00 1.22
N ILE A 114 1.43 15.99 0.57
CA ILE A 114 0.74 14.73 0.27
C ILE A 114 0.39 13.99 1.56
N LEU A 115 1.34 13.85 2.49
CA LEU A 115 1.11 13.17 3.78
C LEU A 115 0.09 13.93 4.64
N ASP A 116 0.17 15.26 4.70
CA ASP A 116 -0.77 16.11 5.45
C ASP A 116 -2.21 15.93 4.93
N GLU A 117 -2.41 15.90 3.61
CA GLU A 117 -3.74 15.70 3.04
C GLU A 117 -4.23 14.25 3.19
N LEU A 118 -3.35 13.26 3.09
CA LEU A 118 -3.70 11.86 3.38
C LEU A 118 -4.16 11.67 4.83
N GLU A 119 -3.53 12.35 5.78
CA GLU A 119 -3.94 12.31 7.18
C GLU A 119 -5.37 12.86 7.36
N ASN A 120 -5.71 13.94 6.67
CA ASN A 120 -7.08 14.48 6.66
C ASN A 120 -8.11 13.51 6.03
N LEU A 121 -7.66 12.59 5.18
CA LEU A 121 -8.46 11.51 4.59
C LEU A 121 -8.46 10.23 5.43
N GLY A 122 -7.89 10.28 6.64
CA GLY A 122 -7.83 9.17 7.58
C GLY A 122 -6.74 8.14 7.28
N ILE A 123 -5.76 8.47 6.43
CA ILE A 123 -4.60 7.62 6.11
C ILE A 123 -3.36 8.25 6.72
N SER A 124 -2.95 7.76 7.88
CA SER A 124 -1.76 8.27 8.58
C SER A 124 -0.96 7.16 9.23
N LEU A 125 0.34 7.42 9.41
CA LEU A 125 1.24 6.54 10.14
C LEU A 125 1.28 6.96 11.60
N LYS A 126 1.18 6.00 12.51
CA LYS A 126 1.32 6.23 13.94
C LYS A 126 2.76 6.01 14.36
N GLU A 127 3.39 7.07 14.84
CA GLU A 127 4.76 7.03 15.34
C GLU A 127 4.84 6.72 16.83
N LYS A 128 5.85 5.93 17.23
CA LYS A 128 6.19 5.66 18.62
C LYS A 128 7.70 5.65 18.79
N GLU A 129 8.18 6.28 19.86
CA GLU A 129 9.59 6.26 20.29
C GLU A 129 9.74 5.49 21.59
N MET A 130 10.82 4.72 21.71
CA MET A 130 11.23 4.01 22.91
C MET A 130 12.73 4.17 23.11
N ALA A 131 13.18 4.43 24.34
CA ALA A 131 14.60 4.33 24.67
C ALA A 131 15.05 2.86 24.57
N LEU A 132 16.28 2.66 24.08
CA LEU A 132 16.96 1.37 24.01
C LEU A 132 18.09 1.28 25.04
#